data_AF-A0A7V6DNS8-F1
#
_entry.id   AF-A0A7V6DNS8-F1
#
_cell.length_a   1.000
_cell.length_b   1.000
_cell.length_c   1.000
_cell.angle_alpha   90.00
_cell.angle_beta   90.00
_cell.angle_gamma   90.00
#
_symmetry.space_group_name_H-M   'P 1'
#
loop_
_entity.id
_entity.type
_entity.pdbx_description
1 polymer ?
#
loop_
_entity_poly.entity_id
_entity_poly.type
_entity_poly.pdbx_seq_one_letter_code
_entity_poly.pdbx_strand_id
1 'polypeptide(L)'
;MSNFTWTEFLGLYLHLAGFVIGLGAVTVIDLHGFLGRKSAYWTEATIRTHKVTKPLIWLGMTLAILGAWIFHSGRGWSWPLALQAAIALGLVGNGVFLSFRVSPFLLRQERAGRASELLPPELQKKIVIAFLISFAGWWGALLLTVYQVLARS
;
A
#
# COMPACT_ATOMS: atom_id res chain seq x y z
N MET A 1 -3.46 -3.75 33.64
CA MET A 1 -3.14 -3.11 32.35
C MET A 1 -1.63 -3.03 32.24
N SER A 2 -0.99 -3.77 31.34
CA SER A 2 0.46 -3.63 31.14
C SER A 2 0.72 -2.27 30.47
N ASN A 3 1.47 -1.40 31.13
CA ASN A 3 1.81 -0.11 30.56
C ASN A 3 2.69 -0.33 29.33
N PHE A 4 2.36 0.30 28.20
CA PHE A 4 3.26 0.35 27.05
C PHE A 4 4.56 1.03 27.45
N THR A 5 5.70 0.48 27.03
CA THR A 5 6.95 1.22 27.14
C THR A 5 6.95 2.40 26.16
N TRP A 6 7.79 3.39 26.40
CA TRP A 6 7.97 4.52 25.47
C TRP A 6 8.39 4.08 24.07
N THR A 7 9.22 3.04 23.96
CA THR A 7 9.65 2.50 22.68
C THR A 7 8.50 1.84 21.93
N GLU A 8 7.65 1.09 22.61
CA GLU A 8 6.47 0.47 22.01
C GLU A 8 5.43 1.52 21.60
N PHE A 9 5.22 2.55 22.41
CA PHE A 9 4.35 3.67 22.05
C PHE A 9 4.83 4.36 20.77
N LEU A 10 6.12 4.71 20.69
CA LEU A 10 6.69 5.34 19.49
C LEU A 10 6.62 4.41 18.27
N GLY A 11 6.90 3.12 18.44
CA GLY A 11 6.79 2.12 17.38
C GLY A 11 5.37 2.02 16.84
N LEU A 12 4.37 1.91 17.73
CA LEU A 12 2.96 1.86 17.34
C LEU A 12 2.50 3.15 16.66
N TYR A 13 2.91 4.31 17.18
CA TYR A 13 2.60 5.60 16.56
C TYR A 13 3.15 5.69 15.13
N LEU A 14 4.44 5.37 14.93
CA LEU A 14 5.05 5.35 13.60
C LEU A 14 4.37 4.34 12.68
N HIS A 15 3.99 3.17 13.21
CA HIS A 15 3.31 2.14 12.46
C HIS A 15 1.95 2.62 11.94
N LEU A 16 1.14 3.23 12.82
CA LEU A 16 -0.16 3.80 12.47
C LEU A 16 -0.05 5.01 11.54
N ALA A 17 0.94 5.89 11.74
CA ALA A 17 1.22 6.98 10.81
C ALA A 17 1.56 6.46 9.40
N GLY A 18 2.32 5.36 9.33
CA GLY A 18 2.59 4.64 8.09
C GLY A 18 1.32 4.15 7.40
N PHE A 19 0.36 3.60 8.14
CA PHE A 19 -0.96 3.26 7.60
C PHE A 19 -1.72 4.50 7.11
N VAL A 20 -1.84 5.57 7.90
CA VAL A 20 -2.57 6.78 7.50
C VAL A 20 -2.05 7.33 6.15
N ILE A 21 -0.73 7.40 5.99
CA ILE A 21 -0.10 7.90 4.76
C ILE A 21 -0.23 6.89 3.63
N GLY A 22 0.19 5.64 3.86
CA GLY A 22 0.31 4.61 2.83
C GLY A 22 -1.03 4.04 2.40
N LEU A 23 -1.86 3.56 3.35
CA LEU A 23 -3.19 3.02 3.07
C LEU A 23 -4.12 4.09 2.51
N GLY A 24 -4.00 5.34 2.99
CA GLY A 24 -4.75 6.48 2.43
C GLY A 24 -4.43 6.68 0.94
N ALA A 25 -3.14 6.72 0.59
CA ALA A 25 -2.69 6.84 -0.79
C ALA A 25 -3.11 5.65 -1.67
N VAL A 26 -3.03 4.41 -1.16
CA VAL A 26 -3.48 3.20 -1.86
C VAL A 26 -4.99 3.25 -2.13
N THR A 27 -5.79 3.61 -1.13
CA THR A 27 -7.24 3.69 -1.27
C THR A 27 -7.64 4.68 -2.37
N VAL A 28 -7.01 5.85 -2.39
CA VAL A 28 -7.28 6.86 -3.44
C VAL A 28 -6.90 6.34 -4.82
N ILE A 29 -5.70 5.77 -5.00
CA ILE A 29 -5.24 5.33 -6.32
C ILE A 29 -6.00 4.11 -6.84
N ASP A 30 -6.37 3.17 -5.96
CA ASP A 30 -7.11 1.96 -6.35
C ASP A 30 -8.53 2.32 -6.81
N LEU A 31 -9.19 3.27 -6.13
CA LEU A 31 -10.49 3.81 -6.56
C LEU A 31 -10.39 4.49 -7.94
N HIS A 32 -9.39 5.34 -8.14
CA HIS A 32 -9.16 5.99 -9.44
C HIS A 32 -8.90 4.95 -10.53
N GLY A 33 -8.02 3.99 -10.26
CA GLY A 33 -7.69 2.92 -11.19
C GLY A 33 -8.89 2.04 -11.55
N PHE A 34 -9.76 1.75 -10.58
CA PHE A 34 -10.99 0.99 -10.81
C PHE A 34 -11.95 1.74 -11.76
N LEU A 35 -12.11 3.05 -11.56
CA LEU A 35 -12.94 3.91 -12.41
C LEU A 35 -12.29 4.13 -13.80
N GLY A 36 -10.96 4.22 -13.86
CA GLY A 36 -10.18 4.42 -15.08
C GLY A 36 -10.44 3.38 -16.16
N ARG A 37 -10.74 2.14 -15.79
CA ARG A 37 -11.03 1.04 -16.74
C ARG A 37 -12.12 1.33 -17.75
N LYS A 38 -13.09 2.16 -17.38
CA LYS A 38 -14.26 2.46 -18.20
C LYS A 38 -14.27 3.91 -18.71
N SER A 39 -13.25 4.71 -18.38
CA SER A 39 -13.26 6.14 -18.67
C SER A 39 -11.87 6.69 -18.90
N ALA A 40 -11.71 7.36 -20.04
CA ALA A 40 -10.51 8.10 -20.40
C ALA A 40 -10.15 9.18 -19.36
N TYR A 41 -11.15 9.93 -18.88
CA TYR A 41 -10.98 10.94 -17.82
C TYR A 41 -10.38 10.35 -16.55
N TRP A 42 -10.96 9.24 -16.07
CA TRP A 42 -10.48 8.58 -14.87
C TRP A 42 -9.12 7.89 -15.08
N THR A 43 -8.80 7.45 -16.29
CA THR A 43 -7.47 6.92 -16.65
C THR A 43 -6.42 8.01 -16.53
N GLU A 44 -6.66 9.19 -17.10
CA GLU A 44 -5.75 10.33 -16.99
C GLU A 44 -5.61 10.80 -15.53
N ALA A 45 -6.72 10.90 -14.80
CA ALA A 45 -6.71 11.23 -13.39
C ALA A 45 -5.87 10.21 -12.58
N THR A 46 -5.98 8.91 -12.90
CA THR A 46 -5.15 7.86 -12.27
C THR A 46 -3.66 8.09 -12.54
N ILE A 47 -3.28 8.39 -13.79
CA ILE A 47 -1.87 8.64 -14.16
C ILE A 47 -1.30 9.85 -13.40
N ARG A 48 -2.07 10.94 -13.31
CA ARG A 48 -1.65 12.15 -12.57
C ARG A 48 -1.55 11.89 -11.08
N THR A 49 -2.57 11.28 -10.49
CA THR A 49 -2.62 10.94 -9.05
C THR A 49 -1.49 9.97 -8.67
N HIS A 50 -1.15 9.02 -9.55
CA HIS A 50 -0.08 8.05 -9.31
C HIS A 50 1.28 8.70 -9.03
N LYS A 51 1.59 9.85 -9.64
CA LYS A 51 2.87 10.56 -9.44
C LYS A 51 3.04 11.03 -7.99
N VAL A 52 1.93 11.38 -7.33
CA VAL A 52 1.92 11.84 -5.93
C VAL A 52 1.68 10.69 -4.96
N THR A 53 0.79 9.75 -5.29
CA THR A 53 0.49 8.64 -4.38
C THR A 53 1.63 7.64 -4.29
N LYS A 54 2.40 7.40 -5.35
CA LYS A 54 3.55 6.48 -5.32
C LYS A 54 4.57 6.79 -4.21
N PRO A 55 5.15 8.00 -4.09
CA PRO A 55 6.07 8.30 -3.00
C PRO A 55 5.41 8.23 -1.63
N LEU A 56 4.12 8.59 -1.51
CA LEU A 56 3.37 8.46 -0.25
C LEU A 56 3.19 6.98 0.16
N ILE A 57 2.90 6.09 -0.79
CA ILE A 57 2.79 4.65 -0.53
C ILE A 57 4.12 4.10 -0.02
N TRP A 58 5.24 4.48 -0.65
CA TRP A 58 6.57 4.05 -0.20
C TRP A 58 6.92 4.61 1.18
N LEU A 59 6.68 5.89 1.42
CA LEU A 59 6.89 6.51 2.73
C LEU A 59 6.05 5.82 3.82
N GLY A 60 4.76 5.63 3.54
CA GLY A 60 3.85 4.94 4.45
C GLY A 60 4.29 3.50 4.73
N MET A 61 4.74 2.78 3.70
CA MET A 61 5.26 1.41 3.84
C MET A 61 6.50 1.36 4.72
N THR A 62 7.46 2.26 4.48
CA THR A 62 8.68 2.36 5.28
C THR A 62 8.35 2.66 6.74
N LEU A 63 7.47 3.63 7.00
CA LEU A 63 7.03 3.95 8.37
C LEU A 63 6.28 2.80 9.02
N ALA A 64 5.41 2.10 8.27
CA ALA A 64 4.69 0.94 8.77
C ALA A 64 5.65 -0.19 9.17
N ILE A 65 6.62 -0.55 8.31
CA ILE A 65 7.57 -1.63 8.61
C ILE A 65 8.48 -1.25 9.78
N LEU A 66 9.04 -0.04 9.79
CA LEU A 66 9.92 0.41 10.87
C LEU A 66 9.17 0.53 12.20
N GLY A 67 7.95 1.08 12.17
CA GLY A 67 7.09 1.17 13.35
C GLY A 67 6.76 -0.21 13.92
N ALA A 68 6.40 -1.18 13.08
CA ALA A 68 6.15 -2.56 13.49
C ALA A 68 7.41 -3.20 14.10
N TRP A 69 8.57 -3.02 13.46
CA TRP A 69 9.84 -3.52 13.98
C TRP A 69 10.14 -2.99 15.37
N ILE A 70 10.00 -1.68 15.59
CA ILE A 70 10.21 -1.04 16.89
C ILE A 70 9.18 -1.55 17.90
N PHE A 71 7.90 -1.60 17.52
CA PHE A 71 6.80 -2.02 18.38
C PHE A 71 6.96 -3.47 18.89
N HIS A 72 7.51 -4.35 18.05
CA HIS A 72 7.72 -5.76 18.38
C HIS A 72 9.15 -6.10 18.82
N SER A 73 10.08 -5.15 18.86
CA SER A 73 11.51 -5.42 19.14
C SER A 73 11.79 -6.21 20.43
N GLY A 74 10.97 -6.02 21.48
CA GLY A 74 11.08 -6.76 22.74
C GLY A 74 10.29 -8.07 22.80
N ARG A 75 9.59 -8.44 21.72
CA ARG A 75 8.66 -9.57 21.65
C ARG A 75 9.06 -10.44 20.48
N GLY A 76 9.37 -11.72 20.73
CA GLY A 76 9.73 -12.66 19.67
C GLY A 76 8.67 -12.78 18.57
N TRP A 77 8.97 -13.56 17.54
CA TRP A 77 8.05 -13.79 16.42
C TRP A 77 6.77 -14.47 16.87
N SER A 78 5.64 -13.82 16.64
CA SER A 78 4.31 -14.39 16.79
C SER A 78 3.73 -14.73 15.41
N TRP A 79 2.75 -15.63 15.35
CA TRP A 79 2.06 -15.96 14.10
C TRP A 79 1.45 -14.71 13.42
N PRO A 80 0.73 -13.81 14.12
CA PRO A 80 0.21 -12.58 13.51
C PRO A 80 1.31 -11.68 12.93
N LEU A 81 2.44 -11.54 13.64
CA LEU A 81 3.58 -10.75 13.17
C LEU A 81 4.22 -11.40 11.93
N ALA A 82 4.34 -12.72 11.90
CA ALA A 82 4.85 -13.46 10.76
C ALA A 82 3.95 -13.27 9.52
N LEU A 83 2.63 -13.35 9.70
CA LEU A 83 1.67 -13.09 8.63
C LEU A 83 1.75 -11.63 8.15
N GLN A 84 1.86 -10.67 9.07
CA GLN A 84 2.01 -9.26 8.73
C GLN A 84 3.29 -8.97 7.96
N ALA A 85 4.41 -9.61 8.30
CA ALA A 85 5.66 -9.52 7.56
C ALA A 85 5.52 -10.14 6.15
N ALA A 86 4.85 -11.29 6.02
CA ALA A 86 4.58 -11.90 4.72
C ALA A 86 3.71 -10.99 3.83
N ILE A 87 2.68 -10.36 4.40
CA ILE A 87 1.86 -9.36 3.70
C ILE A 87 2.72 -8.18 3.26
N ALA A 88 3.55 -7.62 4.16
CA ALA A 88 4.42 -6.50 3.83
C ALA A 88 5.38 -6.83 2.66
N LEU A 89 5.99 -8.02 2.67
CA LEU A 89 6.82 -8.50 1.56
C LEU A 89 6.03 -8.61 0.25
N GLY A 90 4.81 -9.15 0.30
CA GLY A 90 3.92 -9.22 -0.86
C GLY A 90 3.56 -7.84 -1.41
N LEU A 91 3.26 -6.87 -0.53
CA LEU A 91 2.95 -5.48 -0.90
C LEU A 91 4.17 -4.76 -1.50
N VAL A 92 5.37 -4.97 -0.95
CA VAL A 92 6.62 -4.45 -1.51
C VAL A 92 6.85 -5.02 -2.90
N GLY A 93 6.71 -6.34 -3.08
CA GLY A 93 6.82 -7.00 -4.38
C GLY A 93 5.82 -6.46 -5.40
N ASN A 94 4.57 -6.27 -4.99
CA ASN A 94 3.53 -5.68 -5.82
C ASN A 94 3.83 -4.21 -6.19
N GLY A 95 4.33 -3.43 -5.23
CA GLY A 95 4.77 -2.06 -5.44
C GLY A 95 5.92 -1.95 -6.44
N VAL A 96 6.89 -2.88 -6.38
CA VAL A 96 7.98 -3.00 -7.35
C VAL A 96 7.43 -3.34 -8.74
N PHE A 97 6.55 -4.35 -8.84
CA PHE A 97 5.91 -4.70 -10.12
C PHE A 97 5.20 -3.51 -10.77
N LEU A 98 4.36 -2.79 -10.01
CA LEU A 98 3.66 -1.60 -10.49
C LEU A 98 4.64 -0.48 -10.88
N SER A 99 5.70 -0.30 -10.10
CA SER A 99 6.69 0.77 -10.30
C SER A 99 7.57 0.57 -11.54
N PHE A 100 7.92 -0.66 -11.87
CA PHE A 100 8.87 -0.96 -12.95
C PHE A 100 8.22 -1.50 -14.23
N ARG A 101 6.99 -2.05 -14.16
CA ARG A 101 6.28 -2.54 -15.35
C ARG A 101 5.17 -1.60 -15.78
N VAL A 102 4.29 -1.21 -14.86
CA VAL A 102 3.08 -0.45 -15.18
C VAL A 102 3.38 1.04 -15.34
N SER A 103 4.11 1.63 -14.39
CA SER A 103 4.42 3.07 -14.41
C SER A 103 5.18 3.51 -15.68
N PRO A 104 6.23 2.81 -16.17
CA PRO A 104 6.90 3.18 -17.41
C PRO A 104 6.01 3.06 -18.65
N PHE A 105 5.10 2.08 -18.67
CA PHE A 105 4.14 1.92 -19.77
C PHE A 105 3.18 3.12 -19.83
N LEU A 106 2.61 3.52 -18.68
CA LEU A 106 1.71 4.68 -18.59
C LEU A 106 2.40 5.99 -19.00
N LEU A 107 3.64 6.20 -18.55
CA LEU A 107 4.42 7.39 -18.92
C LEU A 107 4.75 7.45 -20.42
N ARG A 108 4.97 6.30 -21.07
CA ARG A 108 5.17 6.24 -22.53
C ARG A 108 3.89 6.60 -23.28
N GLN A 109 2.72 6.15 -22.83
CA GLN A 109 1.44 6.55 -23.41
C GLN A 109 1.16 8.04 -23.20
N GLU A 110 1.44 8.58 -22.01
CA GLU A 110 1.29 10.00 -21.71
C GLU A 110 2.18 10.86 -22.64
N ARG A 111 3.47 10.50 -22.80
CA ARG A 111 4.38 11.20 -23.71
C ARG A 111 3.98 11.11 -25.19
N ALA A 112 3.27 10.05 -25.58
CA ALA A 112 2.76 9.87 -26.92
C ALA A 112 1.43 10.60 -27.18
N GLY A 113 0.91 11.37 -26.20
CA GLY A 113 -0.40 12.03 -26.31
C GLY A 113 -1.60 11.08 -26.25
N ARG A 114 -1.37 9.80 -25.89
CA ARG A 114 -2.40 8.73 -25.84
C ARG A 114 -2.86 8.44 -24.42
N ALA A 115 -2.79 9.43 -23.52
CA ALA A 115 -3.21 9.26 -22.12
C ALA A 115 -4.71 9.00 -21.95
N SER A 116 -5.51 9.38 -22.94
CA SER A 116 -6.96 9.17 -22.98
C SER A 116 -7.37 7.82 -23.57
N GLU A 117 -6.43 7.06 -24.15
CA GLU A 117 -6.73 5.72 -24.65
C GLU A 117 -6.89 4.74 -23.49
N LEU A 118 -7.92 3.90 -23.58
CA LEU A 118 -8.10 2.83 -22.60
C LEU A 118 -6.94 1.84 -22.69
N LEU A 119 -6.46 1.41 -21.52
CA LEU A 119 -5.40 0.41 -21.45
C LEU A 119 -5.85 -0.91 -22.08
N PRO A 120 -4.92 -1.70 -22.68
CA PRO A 120 -5.24 -3.02 -23.19
C PRO A 120 -5.93 -3.89 -22.13
N PRO A 121 -6.96 -4.70 -22.48
CA PRO A 121 -7.75 -5.47 -21.51
C PRO A 121 -6.91 -6.37 -20.59
N GLU A 122 -5.84 -6.97 -21.13
CA GLU A 122 -4.91 -7.79 -20.35
C GLU A 122 -4.16 -6.98 -19.28
N LEU A 123 -3.74 -5.76 -19.61
CA LEU A 123 -3.04 -4.89 -18.69
C LEU A 123 -3.99 -4.38 -17.61
N GLN A 124 -5.23 -4.02 -17.99
CA GLN A 124 -6.27 -3.65 -17.03
C GLN A 124 -6.51 -4.76 -16.01
N LYS A 125 -6.63 -6.02 -16.46
CA LYS A 125 -6.82 -7.16 -15.55
C LYS A 125 -5.67 -7.31 -14.56
N LYS A 126 -4.41 -7.22 -15.04
CA LYS A 126 -3.22 -7.29 -14.17
C LYS A 126 -3.18 -6.15 -13.15
N ILE A 127 -3.50 -4.93 -13.58
CA ILE A 127 -3.55 -3.75 -12.72
C ILE A 127 -4.63 -3.90 -11.64
N VAL A 128 -5.83 -4.36 -12.00
CA VAL A 128 -6.92 -4.59 -11.03
C VAL A 128 -6.53 -5.63 -10.00
N ILE A 129 -5.95 -6.75 -10.43
CA ILE A 129 -5.51 -7.80 -9.50
C ILE A 129 -4.44 -7.23 -8.55
N ALA A 130 -3.47 -6.50 -9.08
CA ALA A 130 -2.45 -5.84 -8.27
C ALA A 130 -3.07 -4.85 -7.25
N PHE A 131 -4.07 -4.07 -7.66
CA PHE A 131 -4.78 -3.14 -6.76
C PHE A 131 -5.58 -3.88 -5.70
N LEU A 132 -6.32 -4.94 -6.04
CA LEU A 132 -7.05 -5.74 -5.05
C LEU A 132 -6.12 -6.39 -4.03
N ILE A 133 -4.98 -6.93 -4.47
CA ILE A 133 -3.96 -7.48 -3.58
C ILE A 133 -3.41 -6.39 -2.66
N SER A 134 -3.10 -5.19 -3.19
CA SER A 134 -2.67 -4.05 -2.39
C SER A 134 -3.70 -3.66 -1.35
N PHE A 135 -4.94 -3.42 -1.78
CA PHE A 135 -6.03 -3.01 -0.92
C PHE A 135 -6.26 -4.00 0.23
N ALA A 136 -6.40 -5.29 -0.11
CA ALA A 136 -6.59 -6.34 0.88
C ALA A 136 -5.38 -6.50 1.80
N GLY A 137 -4.16 -6.39 1.29
CA GLY A 137 -2.95 -6.49 2.09
C GLY A 137 -2.81 -5.35 3.09
N TRP A 138 -3.04 -4.09 2.67
CA TRP A 138 -2.95 -2.94 3.57
C TRP A 138 -4.03 -2.98 4.67
N TRP A 139 -5.29 -3.23 4.31
CA TRP A 139 -6.37 -3.34 5.29
C TRP A 139 -6.21 -4.58 6.19
N GLY A 140 -5.75 -5.69 5.63
CA GLY A 140 -5.44 -6.92 6.38
C GLY A 140 -4.33 -6.70 7.40
N ALA A 141 -3.25 -6.02 7.01
CA ALA A 141 -2.16 -5.67 7.93
C ALA A 141 -2.63 -4.72 9.05
N LEU A 142 -3.49 -3.75 8.74
CA LEU A 142 -4.08 -2.87 9.75
C LEU A 142 -4.96 -3.67 10.73
N LEU A 143 -5.78 -4.59 10.23
CA LEU A 143 -6.60 -5.47 11.09
C LEU A 143 -5.73 -6.34 12.00
N LEU A 144 -4.64 -6.91 11.49
CA LEU A 144 -3.67 -7.66 12.29
C LEU A 144 -2.99 -6.78 13.36
N THR A 145 -2.76 -5.51 13.05
CA THR A 145 -2.22 -4.55 14.03
C THR A 145 -3.21 -4.33 15.17
N VAL A 146 -4.49 -4.11 14.84
CA VAL A 146 -5.56 -3.97 15.85
C VAL A 146 -5.65 -5.23 16.71
N TYR A 147 -5.65 -6.40 16.08
CA TYR A 147 -5.65 -7.68 16.80
C TYR A 147 -4.46 -7.81 17.75
N GLN A 148 -3.25 -7.45 17.33
CA GLN A 148 -2.05 -7.54 18.18
C GLN A 148 -2.06 -6.54 19.33
N VAL A 149 -2.67 -5.37 19.16
CA VAL A 149 -2.86 -4.39 20.24
C VAL A 149 -3.90 -4.89 21.26
N LEU A 150 -4.99 -5.50 20.80
CA LEU A 150 -6.04 -6.05 21.68
C LEU A 150 -5.63 -7.37 22.36
N ALA A 151 -4.93 -8.25 21.67
CA ALA A 151 -4.44 -9.51 22.26
C ALA A 151 -3.34 -9.28 23.31
N ARG A 152 -2.83 -8.05 23.42
CA ARG A 152 -1.86 -7.60 24.41
C ARG A 152 -2.50 -7.07 25.69
N SER A 153 -3.74 -6.55 25.62
CA SER A 153 -4.47 -6.01 26.77
C SER A 153 -5.06 -7.12 27.63
#